data_AF-A0A5E4DCX6-F1
#
_entry.id   AF-A0A5E4DCX6-F1
#
_cell.length_a   1.000
_cell.length_b   1.000
_cell.length_c   1.000
_cell.angle_alpha   90.00
_cell.angle_beta   90.00
_cell.angle_gamma   90.00
#
_symmetry.space_group_name_H-M   'P 1'
#
loop_
_entity.id
_entity.type
_entity.pdbx_description
1 polymer ?
#
loop_
_entity_poly.entity_id
_entity_poly.type
_entity_poly.pdbx_seq_one_letter_code
_entity_poly.pdbx_strand_id
1 'polypeptide(L)'
;TAGPAGHPNRLDWSLDHRTLYHVDSLVYSVRAYDYNVQTGGLANPWLVCQLEPEQGMPDGLCMDTTGTLWVACIDGGMVIRMESRD
;
A
#
# COMPACT_ATOMS: atom_id res chain seq x y z
N THR A 1 18.89 -3.66 10.13
CA THR A 1 18.45 -4.96 9.57
C THR A 1 17.38 -4.65 8.54
N ALA A 2 17.66 -4.86 7.26
CA ALA A 2 16.65 -4.69 6.21
C ALA A 2 15.61 -5.81 6.39
N GLY A 3 14.35 -5.45 6.55
CA GLY A 3 13.23 -6.40 6.56
C GLY A 3 13.15 -7.15 5.22
N PRO A 4 12.36 -8.25 5.14
CA PRO A 4 12.21 -9.00 3.91
C PRO A 4 11.82 -8.03 2.79
N ALA A 5 12.58 -8.06 1.69
CA ALA A 5 12.33 -7.22 0.53
C ALA A 5 10.86 -7.38 0.12
N GLY A 6 10.08 -6.30 0.23
CA GLY A 6 8.66 -6.30 -0.13
C GLY A 6 8.52 -6.84 -1.55
N HIS A 7 7.57 -7.76 -1.75
CA HIS A 7 7.26 -8.21 -3.10
C HIS A 7 6.85 -6.96 -3.90
N PRO A 8 7.45 -6.72 -5.08
CA PRO A 8 7.26 -5.46 -5.81
C PRO A 8 5.78 -5.17 -6.13
N ASN A 9 4.94 -6.21 -6.11
CA ASN A 9 3.50 -6.12 -6.30
C ASN A 9 2.76 -5.41 -5.14
N ARG A 10 3.40 -5.13 -3.99
CA ARG A 10 2.75 -4.64 -2.76
C ARG A 10 2.89 -3.15 -2.53
N LEU A 11 3.35 -2.40 -3.50
CA LEU A 11 3.60 -0.97 -3.35
C LEU A 11 3.27 -0.19 -4.61
N ASP A 12 2.84 1.05 -4.43
CA ASP A 12 2.64 2.01 -5.51
C ASP A 12 2.85 3.44 -4.97
N TRP A 13 2.92 4.42 -5.86
CA TRP A 13 3.14 5.82 -5.53
C TRP A 13 1.89 6.66 -5.79
N SER A 14 1.77 7.78 -5.06
CA SER A 14 0.85 8.84 -5.43
C SER A 14 1.18 9.42 -6.81
N LEU A 15 0.19 10.02 -7.46
CA LEU A 15 0.34 10.62 -8.80
C LEU A 15 1.38 11.76 -8.85
N ASP A 16 1.63 12.42 -7.72
CA ASP A 16 2.65 13.47 -7.59
C ASP A 16 4.02 12.94 -7.13
N HIS A 17 4.14 11.61 -6.94
CA HIS A 17 5.31 10.90 -6.46
C HIS A 17 5.82 11.33 -5.08
N ARG A 18 4.96 11.90 -4.23
CA ARG A 18 5.35 12.33 -2.87
C ARG A 18 4.93 11.37 -1.77
N THR A 19 4.05 10.43 -2.08
CA THR A 19 3.59 9.41 -1.14
C THR A 19 3.92 8.03 -1.72
N LEU A 20 4.51 7.15 -0.90
CA LEU A 20 4.61 5.72 -1.21
C LEU A 20 3.58 4.97 -0.36
N TYR A 21 2.79 4.13 -1.01
CA TYR A 21 1.84 3.21 -0.41
C TYR A 21 2.42 1.80 -0.38
N HIS A 22 2.20 1.07 0.71
CA HIS A 22 2.72 -0.28 0.90
C HIS A 22 1.73 -1.17 1.66
N VAL A 23 1.53 -2.39 1.16
CA VAL A 23 0.78 -3.46 1.82
C VAL A 23 1.71 -4.27 2.72
N ASP A 24 1.40 -4.29 4.01
CA ASP A 24 1.98 -5.22 4.97
C ASP A 24 0.97 -6.35 5.25
N SER A 25 1.15 -7.46 4.55
CA SER A 25 0.30 -8.66 4.62
C SER A 25 0.28 -9.31 6.00
N LEU A 26 1.36 -9.21 6.78
CA LEU A 26 1.47 -9.89 8.07
C LEU A 26 0.59 -9.22 9.14
N VAL A 27 0.34 -7.93 8.99
CA VAL A 27 -0.48 -7.13 9.90
C VAL A 27 -1.74 -6.58 9.23
N TYR A 28 -2.09 -7.11 8.05
CA TYR A 28 -3.32 -6.80 7.31
C TYR A 28 -3.53 -5.29 7.11
N SER A 29 -2.47 -4.55 6.74
CA SER A 29 -2.54 -3.09 6.67
C SER A 29 -2.00 -2.52 5.37
N VAL A 30 -2.60 -1.42 4.93
CA VAL A 30 -2.06 -0.52 3.92
C VAL A 30 -1.52 0.70 4.64
N ARG A 31 -0.23 0.96 4.49
CA ARG A 31 0.45 2.12 5.05
C ARG A 31 0.92 3.04 3.94
N ALA A 32 1.07 4.31 4.30
CA ALA A 32 1.63 5.32 3.45
C ALA A 32 2.77 6.05 4.16
N TYR A 33 3.66 6.62 3.37
CA TYR A 33 4.90 7.26 3.81
C TYR A 33 5.15 8.49 2.93
N ASP A 34 5.71 9.54 3.54
CA ASP A 34 6.35 10.60 2.77
C ASP A 34 7.52 9.99 1.99
N TYR A 35 7.53 10.17 0.67
CA TYR A 35 8.55 9.66 -0.24
C TYR A 35 9.39 10.80 -0.81
N ASN A 36 10.70 10.72 -0.59
CA ASN A 36 11.64 11.65 -1.20
C ASN A 36 12.12 11.10 -2.55
N VAL A 37 11.62 11.67 -3.65
CA VAL A 37 11.96 11.27 -5.03
C VAL A 37 13.47 11.35 -5.33
N GLN A 38 14.21 12.27 -4.69
CA GLN A 38 15.63 12.46 -4.96
C GLN A 38 16.51 11.43 -4.24
N THR A 39 16.11 11.00 -3.04
CA THR A 39 16.93 10.12 -2.19
C THR A 39 16.37 8.71 -2.05
N GLY A 40 15.12 8.47 -2.44
CA GLY A 40 14.38 7.25 -2.16
C GLY A 40 13.98 7.07 -0.69
N GLY A 41 14.18 8.09 0.15
CA GLY A 41 13.90 8.02 1.59
C GLY A 41 12.40 7.98 1.90
N LEU A 42 12.06 7.26 2.97
CA LEU A 42 10.69 7.14 3.52
C LEU A 42 10.63 7.76 4.92
N ALA A 43 9.59 8.53 5.20
CA ALA A 43 9.35 9.13 6.50
C ALA A 43 7.86 9.14 6.89
N ASN A 44 7.59 9.44 8.16
CA ASN A 44 6.26 9.71 8.70
C ASN A 44 5.19 8.68 8.29
N PRO A 45 5.28 7.40 8.70
CA PRO A 45 4.28 6.41 8.32
C PRO A 45 2.89 6.71 8.89
N TRP A 46 1.84 6.54 8.08
CA TRP A 46 0.45 6.51 8.56
C TRP A 46 -0.34 5.32 8.02
N LEU A 47 -1.40 4.96 8.75
CA LEU A 47 -2.34 3.91 8.35
C LEU A 47 -3.36 4.49 7.37
N VAL A 48 -3.46 3.88 6.18
CA VAL A 48 -4.49 4.20 5.18
C VAL A 48 -5.72 3.33 5.41
N CYS A 49 -5.49 2.02 5.56
CA CYS A 49 -6.56 1.05 5.78
C CYS A 49 -6.04 -0.12 6.63
N GLN A 50 -6.88 -0.57 7.56
CA GLN A 50 -6.73 -1.84 8.24
C GLN A 50 -7.76 -2.79 7.65
N LEU A 51 -7.31 -3.94 7.15
CA LEU A 51 -8.16 -5.00 6.65
C LEU A 51 -8.49 -5.97 7.79
N GLU A 52 -9.68 -6.54 7.72
CA GLU A 52 -10.11 -7.63 8.58
C GLU A 52 -9.64 -8.97 7.99
N PRO A 53 -9.22 -9.94 8.82
CA PRO A 53 -8.73 -11.25 8.35
C PRO A 53 -9.71 -11.99 7.42
N GLU A 54 -11.01 -11.80 7.60
CA GLU A 54 -12.07 -12.41 6.79
C GLU A 54 -12.08 -11.93 5.34
N GLN A 55 -11.43 -10.79 5.04
CA GLN A 55 -11.33 -10.24 3.68
C GLN A 55 -10.24 -10.93 2.85
N GLY A 56 -9.46 -11.83 3.47
CA GLY A 56 -8.28 -12.44 2.86
C GLY A 56 -7.01 -11.64 3.09
N MET A 57 -5.86 -12.23 2.78
CA MET A 57 -4.57 -11.61 3.03
C MET A 57 -4.26 -10.57 1.95
N PRO A 58 -4.01 -9.29 2.29
CA PRO A 58 -3.71 -8.30 1.27
C PRO A 58 -2.34 -8.58 0.64
N ASP A 59 -2.26 -8.46 -0.68
CA ASP A 59 -1.03 -8.71 -1.43
C ASP A 59 -0.82 -7.56 -2.43
N GLY A 60 -1.36 -7.68 -3.64
CA GLY A 60 -1.17 -6.71 -4.71
C GLY A 60 -1.78 -5.34 -4.39
N LEU A 61 -1.04 -4.26 -4.69
CA LEU A 61 -1.49 -2.87 -4.58
C LEU A 61 -1.24 -2.14 -5.91
N CYS A 62 -2.23 -1.36 -6.37
CA CYS A 62 -2.01 -0.36 -7.39
C CYS A 62 -2.84 0.91 -7.16
N MET A 63 -2.38 2.03 -7.70
CA MET A 63 -3.12 3.28 -7.81
C MET A 63 -3.64 3.43 -9.25
N ASP A 64 -4.89 3.86 -9.39
CA ASP A 64 -5.43 4.25 -10.69
C ASP A 64 -5.17 5.73 -11.02
N THR A 65 -5.49 6.14 -12.25
CA THR A 65 -5.25 7.50 -12.74
C THR A 65 -6.09 8.57 -12.04
N THR A 66 -7.02 8.19 -11.16
CA THR A 66 -7.85 9.10 -10.36
C THR A 66 -7.33 9.27 -8.94
N GLY A 67 -6.27 8.56 -8.55
CA GLY A 67 -5.75 8.54 -7.19
C GLY A 67 -6.42 7.51 -6.28
N THR A 68 -7.25 6.61 -6.82
CA THR A 68 -7.85 5.55 -6.01
C THR A 68 -6.87 4.38 -5.86
N LEU A 69 -6.75 3.83 -4.66
CA LEU A 69 -5.96 2.63 -4.37
C LEU A 69 -6.82 1.36 -4.49
N TRP A 70 -6.24 0.32 -5.05
CA TRP A 70 -6.84 -1.00 -5.22
C TRP A 70 -5.94 -2.07 -4.62
N VAL A 71 -6.46 -2.86 -3.68
CA VAL A 71 -5.74 -3.96 -3.04
C VAL A 71 -6.39 -5.30 -3.34
N ALA A 72 -5.62 -6.22 -3.92
CA ALA A 72 -6.02 -7.60 -4.07
C ALA A 72 -5.85 -8.36 -2.75
N CYS A 73 -6.87 -9.09 -2.33
CA CYS A 73 -6.83 -9.95 -1.16
C CYS A 73 -6.79 -11.42 -1.59
N ILE A 74 -5.64 -12.07 -1.40
CA ILE A 74 -5.49 -13.50 -1.68
C ILE A 74 -6.32 -14.31 -0.68
N ASP A 75 -6.86 -15.43 -1.15
CA ASP A 75 -7.81 -16.30 -0.44
C ASP A 75 -9.20 -15.68 -0.12
N GLY A 76 -9.33 -14.35 -0.20
CA GLY A 76 -10.62 -13.64 -0.12
C GLY A 76 -11.36 -13.53 -1.45
N GLY A 77 -10.65 -13.70 -2.58
CA GLY A 77 -11.24 -13.64 -3.92
C GLY A 77 -11.82 -12.27 -4.28
N MET A 78 -11.26 -11.20 -3.71
CA MET A 78 -11.78 -9.84 -3.85
C MET A 78 -10.68 -8.79 -4.04
N VAL A 79 -11.11 -7.61 -4.50
CA VAL A 79 -10.30 -6.40 -4.59
C VAL A 79 -10.99 -5.30 -3.80
N ILE A 80 -10.25 -4.65 -2.90
CA ILE A 80 -10.75 -3.55 -2.06
C ILE A 80 -10.34 -2.23 -2.71
N ARG A 81 -11.32 -1.34 -2.89
CA ARG A 81 -11.14 0.03 -3.34
C ARG A 81 -11.02 0.96 -2.13
N MET A 82 -10.01 1.83 -2.10
CA MET A 82 -9.81 2.81 -1.04
C MET A 82 -9.44 4.17 -1.64
N GLU A 83 -9.87 5.25 -1.01
CA GLU A 83 -9.43 6.59 -1.39
C GLU A 83 -7.99 6.80 -0.90
N SER A 84 -7.12 7.34 -1.75
CA SER A 84 -5.84 7.89 -1.27
C SER A 84 -6.14 9.16 -0.46
N ARG A 85 -5.29 9.45 0.53
CA ARG A 85 -5.48 10.60 1.44
C ARG A 85 -4.64 11.82 1.01
N ASP A 86 -4.17 11.81 -0.24
CA ASP A 86 -3.32 12.87 -0.79
C ASP A 86 -4.05 14.24 -0.84
#